data_AF-A0A2T8JBD7-F1
#
_entry.id   AF-A0A2T8JBD7-F1
#
_cell.length_a   1.000
_cell.length_b   1.000
_cell.length_c   1.000
_cell.angle_alpha   90.00
_cell.angle_beta   90.00
_cell.angle_gamma   90.00
#
_symmetry.space_group_name_H-M   'P 1'
#
loop_
_entity.id
_entity.type
_entity.pdbx_description
1 polymer ?
#
loop_
_entity_poly.entity_id
_entity_poly.type
_entity_poly.pdbx_seq_one_letter_code
_entity_poly.pdbx_strand_id
1 'polypeptide(L)'
;MAGSASRFFLSFRRPQQQPPPPSPNPAVDILKRLQRRAFYDIMQLRERQEKVERVLSLFKASKVGPFAEESTQVKGVINVAGSLSRDSSEAESGISSRFVFQTTVRKKDSLFAELVTDHRYMSQENDQIGSPLVLSKVMYLSNINGSLSVAAVPIGAKCDDFSDDPNLREFA
;
A
#
# COMPACT_ATOMS: atom_id res chain seq x y z
N MET A 1 58.49 -40.97 -27.06
CA MET A 1 59.28 -40.21 -28.04
C MET A 1 58.30 -39.39 -28.87
N ALA A 2 58.15 -38.11 -28.54
CA ALA A 2 58.62 -36.96 -29.36
C ALA A 2 58.02 -37.03 -30.78
N GLY A 3 57.11 -36.18 -31.23
CA GLY A 3 56.80 -34.79 -30.88
C GLY A 3 56.68 -34.04 -32.19
N SER A 4 55.62 -33.27 -32.42
CA SER A 4 55.66 -32.16 -33.37
C SER A 4 54.47 -31.24 -33.15
N ALA A 5 54.72 -30.19 -32.38
CA ALA A 5 53.85 -29.03 -32.28
C ALA A 5 53.98 -28.21 -33.56
N SER A 6 52.85 -27.88 -34.20
CA SER A 6 52.56 -26.57 -34.81
C SER A 6 51.47 -26.70 -35.84
N ARG A 7 50.28 -26.20 -35.48
CA ARG A 7 49.54 -25.17 -36.23
C ARG A 7 48.20 -24.94 -35.56
N PHE A 8 48.25 -24.15 -34.49
CA PHE A 8 47.12 -23.30 -34.14
C PHE A 8 46.91 -22.29 -35.27
N PHE A 9 45.65 -21.89 -35.44
CA PHE A 9 45.07 -20.94 -36.40
C PHE A 9 44.40 -21.53 -37.65
N LEU A 10 43.18 -21.01 -37.86
CA LEU A 10 42.33 -21.02 -39.05
C LEU A 10 41.30 -22.16 -39.15
N SER A 11 40.16 -21.98 -38.46
CA SER A 11 38.96 -21.42 -39.10
C SER A 11 37.70 -21.68 -38.26
N PHE A 12 37.25 -20.65 -37.52
CA PHE A 12 35.83 -20.53 -37.21
C PHE A 12 35.09 -20.22 -38.51
N ARG A 13 34.87 -21.26 -39.32
CA ARG A 13 33.99 -21.18 -40.48
C ARG A 13 32.57 -21.11 -39.94
N ARG A 14 32.08 -19.89 -39.71
CA ARG A 14 30.65 -19.60 -39.57
C ARG A 14 29.96 -20.39 -40.71
N PRO A 15 28.92 -21.22 -40.44
CA PRO A 15 28.15 -21.81 -41.52
C PRO A 15 27.72 -20.66 -42.43
N GLN A 16 28.16 -20.68 -43.68
CA GLN A 16 27.65 -19.79 -44.71
C GLN A 16 26.15 -20.01 -44.74
N GLN A 17 25.38 -19.05 -44.23
CA GLN A 17 23.93 -19.04 -44.40
C GLN A 17 23.69 -18.94 -45.91
N GLN A 18 23.42 -20.07 -46.54
CA GLN A 18 22.82 -20.07 -47.86
C GLN A 18 21.54 -19.22 -47.77
N PRO A 19 21.31 -18.27 -48.69
CA PRO A 19 20.01 -17.63 -48.78
C PRO A 19 18.96 -18.74 -48.95
N PRO A 20 17.81 -18.67 -48.26
CA PRO A 20 16.78 -19.69 -48.37
C PRO A 20 16.43 -19.89 -49.85
N PRO A 21 16.26 -21.14 -50.32
CA PRO A 21 15.87 -21.39 -51.70
C PRO A 21 14.59 -20.61 -52.01
N PRO A 22 14.48 -19.99 -53.20
CA PRO A 22 13.29 -19.21 -53.56
C PRO A 22 12.06 -20.09 -53.38
N SER A 23 11.17 -19.67 -52.50
CA SER A 23 9.92 -20.37 -52.25
C SER A 23 9.08 -20.33 -53.54
N PRO A 24 8.33 -21.39 -53.88
CA PRO A 24 7.69 -21.46 -55.19
C PRO A 24 6.55 -20.45 -55.39
N ASN A 25 6.11 -19.75 -54.33
CA ASN A 25 4.92 -18.90 -54.38
C ASN A 25 5.02 -17.71 -53.40
N PRO A 26 5.27 -16.49 -53.89
CA PRO A 26 5.36 -15.29 -53.04
C PRO A 26 4.07 -15.01 -52.25
N ALA A 27 2.92 -15.41 -52.78
CA ALA A 27 1.63 -15.31 -52.09
C ALA A 27 1.60 -16.15 -50.79
N VAL A 28 2.19 -17.35 -50.79
CA VAL A 28 2.21 -18.24 -49.62
C VAL A 28 3.10 -17.67 -48.51
N ASP A 29 4.20 -17.01 -48.87
CA ASP A 29 5.08 -16.38 -47.89
C ASP A 29 4.46 -15.13 -47.27
N ILE A 30 3.73 -14.34 -48.05
CA ILE A 30 2.94 -13.21 -47.54
C ILE A 30 1.91 -13.71 -46.53
N LEU A 31 1.17 -14.78 -46.87
CA LEU A 31 0.18 -15.38 -45.98
C LEU A 31 0.81 -15.91 -44.70
N LYS A 32 1.96 -16.61 -44.78
CA LYS A 32 2.71 -17.09 -43.60
C LYS A 32 3.24 -15.96 -42.73
N ARG A 33 3.61 -14.82 -43.32
CA ARG A 33 4.02 -13.62 -42.56
C ARG A 33 2.83 -12.97 -41.88
N LEU A 34 1.70 -12.83 -42.57
CA LEU A 34 0.47 -12.28 -42.03
C LEU A 34 -0.04 -13.12 -40.86
N GLN A 35 -0.07 -14.45 -41.03
CA GLN A 35 -0.44 -15.40 -39.99
C GLN A 35 0.44 -15.23 -38.75
N ARG A 36 1.78 -15.21 -38.90
CA ARG A 36 2.70 -15.01 -37.78
C ARG A 36 2.49 -13.67 -37.08
N ARG A 37 2.22 -12.61 -37.85
CA ARG A 37 1.97 -11.28 -37.29
C ARG A 37 0.67 -11.24 -36.49
N ALA A 38 -0.41 -11.82 -37.03
CA ALA A 38 -1.68 -11.91 -36.31
C ALA A 38 -1.56 -12.72 -35.01
N PHE A 39 -0.85 -13.86 -35.02
CA PHE A 39 -0.61 -14.63 -33.79
C PHE A 39 0.26 -13.88 -32.78
N TYR A 40 1.27 -13.13 -33.24
CA TYR A 40 2.09 -12.29 -32.36
C TYR A 40 1.27 -11.20 -31.68
N ASP A 41 0.40 -10.52 -32.44
CA ASP A 41 -0.46 -9.46 -31.91
C ASP A 41 -1.45 -10.00 -30.87
N ILE A 42 -2.05 -11.18 -31.13
CA ILE A 42 -2.93 -11.86 -30.16
C ILE A 42 -2.18 -12.22 -28.88
N MET A 43 -0.95 -12.72 -28.99
CA MET A 43 -0.13 -13.06 -27.82
C MET A 43 0.21 -11.83 -26.98
N GLN A 44 0.59 -10.72 -27.63
CA GLN A 44 0.83 -9.45 -26.94
C GLN A 44 -0.43 -8.92 -26.25
N LEU A 45 -1.60 -9.03 -26.90
CA LEU A 45 -2.86 -8.62 -26.29
C LEU A 45 -3.20 -9.47 -25.07
N ARG A 46 -3.01 -10.81 -25.14
CA ARG A 46 -3.19 -11.69 -23.98
C ARG A 46 -2.24 -11.35 -22.84
N GLU A 47 -0.96 -11.11 -23.12
CA GLU A 47 0.01 -10.77 -22.08
C GLU A 47 -0.34 -9.44 -21.39
N ARG A 48 -0.80 -8.44 -22.16
CA ARG A 48 -1.28 -7.17 -21.61
C ARG A 48 -2.55 -7.36 -20.78
N GLN A 49 -3.49 -8.17 -21.26
CA GLN A 49 -4.72 -8.50 -20.52
C GLN A 49 -4.37 -9.18 -19.19
N GLU A 50 -3.46 -10.14 -19.19
CA GLU A 50 -3.04 -10.85 -17.97
C GLU A 50 -2.36 -9.90 -16.97
N LYS A 51 -1.55 -8.95 -17.44
CA LYS A 51 -0.95 -7.91 -16.57
C LYS A 51 -2.03 -7.03 -15.93
N VAL A 52 -3.02 -6.59 -16.71
CA VAL A 52 -4.16 -5.80 -16.21
C VAL A 52 -4.98 -6.60 -15.20
N GLU A 53 -5.25 -7.88 -15.50
CA GLU A 53 -5.99 -8.77 -14.61
C GLU A 53 -5.24 -9.04 -13.30
N ARG A 54 -3.91 -9.21 -13.34
CA ARG A 54 -3.09 -9.32 -12.13
C ARG A 54 -3.17 -8.06 -11.27
N VAL A 55 -3.06 -6.87 -11.87
CA VAL A 55 -3.23 -5.60 -11.13
C VAL A 55 -4.64 -5.51 -10.52
N LEU A 56 -5.68 -5.79 -11.30
CA LEU A 56 -7.06 -5.82 -10.83
C LEU A 56 -7.29 -6.85 -9.72
N SER A 57 -6.63 -8.01 -9.79
CA SER A 57 -6.72 -9.06 -8.77
C SER A 57 -6.10 -8.61 -7.45
N LEU A 58 -5.00 -7.85 -7.47
CA LEU A 58 -4.42 -7.26 -6.26
C LEU A 58 -5.35 -6.20 -5.64
N PHE A 59 -5.97 -5.36 -6.48
CA PHE A 59 -6.99 -4.41 -6.02
C PHE A 59 -8.25 -5.09 -5.47
N LYS A 60 -8.69 -6.20 -6.09
CA LYS A 60 -9.82 -7.00 -5.59
C LYS A 60 -9.45 -7.77 -4.32
N ALA A 61 -8.27 -8.35 -4.22
CA ALA A 61 -7.79 -9.06 -3.04
C ALA A 61 -7.63 -8.09 -1.85
N SER A 62 -7.17 -6.86 -2.08
CA SER A 62 -7.21 -5.77 -1.09
C SER A 62 -8.63 -5.48 -0.58
N LYS A 63 -9.64 -5.70 -1.42
CA LYS A 63 -11.06 -5.54 -1.11
C LYS A 63 -11.75 -6.83 -0.63
N VAL A 64 -11.05 -7.97 -0.56
CA VAL A 64 -11.60 -9.32 -0.22
C VAL A 64 -10.71 -10.02 0.84
N GLY A 65 -9.86 -9.27 1.56
CA GLY A 65 -9.22 -9.78 2.77
C GLY A 65 -10.24 -9.96 3.91
N PRO A 66 -9.90 -10.65 5.01
CA PRO A 66 -10.80 -10.86 6.16
C PRO A 66 -11.32 -9.57 6.83
N PHE A 67 -10.92 -8.38 6.34
CA PHE A 67 -11.34 -7.05 6.77
C PHE A 67 -12.14 -6.28 5.70
N ALA A 68 -12.66 -7.00 4.69
CA ALA A 68 -13.25 -6.45 3.47
C ALA A 68 -14.68 -5.91 3.59
N GLU A 69 -15.47 -6.41 4.54
CA GLU A 69 -16.79 -5.89 4.81
C GLU A 69 -16.66 -4.86 5.96
N GLU A 70 -16.86 -3.58 5.64
CA GLU A 70 -16.84 -2.46 6.61
C GLU A 70 -15.45 -2.16 7.23
N SER A 71 -14.42 -1.97 6.39
CA SER A 71 -13.09 -1.56 6.86
C SER A 71 -13.14 -0.20 7.57
N THR A 72 -12.61 -0.14 8.79
CA THR A 72 -12.40 1.11 9.50
C THR A 72 -11.27 1.88 8.83
N GLN A 73 -11.57 3.04 8.26
CA GLN A 73 -10.59 3.96 7.71
C GLN A 73 -9.98 4.78 8.84
N VAL A 74 -8.66 4.90 8.85
CA VAL A 74 -7.94 5.67 9.86
C VAL A 74 -7.15 6.78 9.18
N LYS A 75 -7.34 8.01 9.64
CA LYS A 75 -6.55 9.17 9.24
C LYS A 75 -5.78 9.67 10.46
N GLY A 76 -4.48 9.46 10.46
CA GLY A 76 -3.56 9.95 11.49
C GLY A 76 -2.79 11.19 11.05
N VAL A 77 -2.58 12.12 11.98
CA VAL A 77 -1.65 13.25 11.85
C VAL A 77 -0.77 13.26 13.09
N ILE A 78 0.55 13.31 12.90
CA ILE A 78 1.53 13.37 13.98
C ILE A 78 2.37 14.62 13.76
N ASN A 79 2.37 15.52 14.74
CA ASN A 79 3.17 16.73 14.76
C ASN A 79 4.26 16.58 15.82
N VAL A 80 5.51 16.73 15.40
CA VAL A 80 6.67 16.67 16.29
C VAL A 80 7.26 18.08 16.36
N ALA A 81 7.23 18.68 17.54
CA ALA A 81 7.94 19.90 17.86
C ALA A 81 9.19 19.54 18.66
N GLY A 82 10.34 20.10 18.29
CA GLY A 82 11.59 19.90 19.01
C GLY A 82 12.39 21.20 19.02
N SER A 83 13.01 21.49 20.16
CA SER A 83 13.91 22.63 20.33
C SER A 83 15.34 22.13 20.56
N LEU A 84 16.29 22.64 19.78
CA LEU A 84 17.72 22.40 19.99
C LEU A 84 18.28 23.49 20.91
N SER A 85 17.87 23.53 22.19
CA SER A 85 18.44 24.49 23.15
C SER A 85 19.67 23.91 23.84
N ARG A 86 20.76 24.67 23.86
CA ARG A 86 22.00 24.36 24.58
C ARG A 86 21.98 24.84 26.03
N ASP A 87 21.05 25.74 26.37
CA ASP A 87 20.92 26.31 27.71
C ASP A 87 19.55 25.93 28.32
N SER A 88 19.61 25.48 29.56
CA SER A 88 18.59 24.75 30.30
C SER A 88 17.50 25.64 30.90
N SER A 89 16.67 26.24 30.04
CA SER A 89 15.34 26.71 30.47
C SER A 89 14.34 26.49 29.34
N GLU A 90 13.50 25.46 29.51
CA GLU A 90 12.28 25.21 28.74
C GLU A 90 12.50 24.93 27.24
N ALA A 91 13.12 23.78 26.96
CA ALA A 91 12.98 23.15 25.65
C ALA A 91 11.59 22.50 25.54
N GLU A 92 10.63 23.22 24.95
CA GLU A 92 9.31 22.68 24.56
C GLU A 92 9.48 21.67 23.42
N SER A 93 9.88 20.45 23.77
CA SER A 93 9.92 19.31 22.85
C SER A 93 8.68 18.45 23.11
N GLY A 94 7.92 18.18 22.05
CA GLY A 94 6.58 17.64 22.17
C GLY A 94 6.09 16.91 20.94
N ILE A 95 5.42 15.79 21.16
CA ILE A 95 4.67 15.09 20.11
C ILE A 95 3.19 15.33 20.39
N SER A 96 2.47 15.84 19.38
CA SER A 96 1.01 15.82 19.38
C SER A 96 0.54 14.96 18.24
N SER A 97 -0.52 14.18 18.45
CA SER A 97 -1.10 13.38 17.38
C SER A 97 -2.62 13.39 17.44
N ARG A 98 -3.23 13.21 16.27
CA ARG A 98 -4.68 13.15 16.07
C ARG A 98 -5.00 12.02 15.13
N PHE A 99 -5.81 11.09 15.58
CA PHE A 99 -6.30 9.95 14.80
C PHE A 99 -7.82 10.05 14.67
N VAL A 100 -8.32 9.99 13.44
CA VAL A 100 -9.75 9.91 13.15
C VAL A 100 -10.04 8.54 12.53
N PHE A 101 -10.87 7.77 13.22
CA PHE A 101 -11.38 6.49 12.79
C PHE A 101 -12.77 6.71 12.21
N GLN A 102 -13.00 6.21 11.00
CA GLN A 102 -14.30 6.20 10.35
C GLN A 102 -14.63 4.76 9.99
N THR A 103 -15.74 4.26 10.51
CA THR A 103 -16.26 2.94 10.15
C THR A 103 -17.65 3.07 9.55
N THR A 104 -17.94 2.24 8.54
CA THR A 104 -19.29 2.15 7.98
C THR A 104 -20.11 1.24 8.86
N VAL A 105 -21.28 1.70 9.29
CA VAL A 105 -22.22 0.96 10.13
C VAL A 105 -23.50 0.75 9.34
N ARG A 106 -24.03 -0.49 9.35
CA ARG A 106 -25.28 -0.83 8.62
C ARG A 106 -25.19 -0.49 7.12
N LYS A 107 -24.01 -0.66 6.49
CA LYS A 107 -23.72 -0.40 5.07
C LYS A 107 -23.83 1.07 4.59
N LYS A 108 -24.51 1.95 5.32
CA LYS A 108 -24.84 3.32 4.85
C LYS A 108 -24.51 4.41 5.86
N ASP A 109 -24.58 4.08 7.15
CA ASP A 109 -24.31 5.03 8.23
C ASP A 109 -22.80 5.05 8.51
N SER A 110 -22.32 6.10 9.16
CA SER A 110 -20.91 6.27 9.47
C SER A 110 -20.72 6.55 10.95
N LEU A 111 -19.81 5.83 11.60
CA LEU A 111 -19.38 6.09 12.95
C LEU A 111 -17.97 6.67 12.91
N PHE A 112 -17.77 7.76 13.63
CA PHE A 112 -16.51 8.48 13.75
C PHE A 112 -16.02 8.46 15.20
N ALA A 113 -14.74 8.20 15.40
CA ALA A 113 -14.06 8.38 16.67
C ALA A 113 -12.76 9.15 16.44
N GLU A 114 -12.50 10.16 17.26
CA GLU A 114 -11.29 10.99 17.21
C GLU A 114 -10.51 10.81 18.51
N LEU A 115 -9.28 10.33 18.39
CA LEU A 115 -8.31 10.27 19.49
C LEU A 115 -7.27 11.37 19.30
N VAL A 116 -6.93 12.07 20.37
CA VAL A 116 -5.90 13.12 20.36
C VAL A 116 -4.94 12.93 21.52
N THR A 117 -3.70 13.32 21.31
CA THR A 117 -2.71 13.48 22.38
C THR A 117 -1.97 14.80 22.15
N ASP A 118 -1.72 15.53 23.23
CA ASP A 118 -0.99 16.79 23.19
C ASP A 118 -0.04 16.84 24.40
N HIS A 119 1.25 16.96 24.09
CA HIS A 119 2.34 17.06 25.06
C HIS A 119 2.16 18.18 26.10
N ARG A 120 1.38 19.23 25.79
CA ARG A 120 1.19 20.38 26.69
C ARG A 120 0.34 20.08 27.93
N TYR A 121 -0.33 18.93 27.98
CA TYR A 121 -1.20 18.56 29.10
C TYR A 121 -0.50 17.80 30.24
N MET A 122 0.81 17.54 30.14
CA MET A 122 1.59 16.88 31.19
C MET A 122 2.82 17.69 31.57
N SER A 123 2.63 18.63 32.49
CA SER A 123 3.72 19.36 33.14
C SER A 123 3.87 18.90 34.60
N GLN A 124 4.01 17.60 34.87
CA GLN A 124 4.55 17.18 36.17
C GLN A 124 5.09 15.74 36.21
N GLU A 125 6.32 15.66 36.72
CA GLU A 125 7.01 14.54 37.37
C GLU A 125 7.17 13.20 36.65
N ASN A 126 8.39 13.02 36.12
CA ASN A 126 9.24 11.83 36.23
C ASN A 126 8.81 10.47 35.67
N ASP A 127 7.62 10.29 35.12
CA ASP A 127 7.29 9.06 34.42
C ASP A 127 7.48 9.21 32.91
N GLN A 128 8.38 8.41 32.36
CA GLN A 128 8.76 8.35 30.93
C GLN A 128 7.64 7.84 30.01
N ILE A 129 6.40 7.79 30.51
CA ILE A 129 5.21 7.43 29.76
C ILE A 129 4.75 8.65 28.97
N GLY A 130 4.79 8.54 27.64
CA GLY A 130 4.23 9.55 26.73
C GLY A 130 2.75 9.82 27.04
N SER A 131 2.25 10.99 26.63
CA SER A 131 0.87 11.41 26.89
C SER A 131 -0.15 10.43 26.28
N PRO A 132 -1.15 9.95 27.05
CA PRO A 132 -2.12 8.97 26.55
C PRO A 132 -2.96 9.53 25.40
N LEU A 133 -3.52 8.64 24.58
CA LEU A 133 -4.45 9.02 23.52
C LEU A 133 -5.86 9.16 24.12
N VAL A 134 -6.33 10.39 24.23
CA VAL A 134 -7.66 10.67 24.80
C VAL A 134 -8.70 10.76 23.70
N LEU A 135 -9.87 10.17 23.95
CA LEU A 135 -11.04 10.34 23.09
C LEU A 135 -11.53 11.79 23.11
N SER A 136 -11.36 12.48 21.98
CA SER A 136 -11.79 13.87 21.76
C SER A 136 -13.25 13.95 21.32
N LYS A 137 -13.65 13.09 20.37
CA LYS A 137 -14.99 13.13 19.78
C LYS A 137 -15.44 11.75 19.33
N VAL A 138 -16.72 11.46 19.53
CA VAL A 138 -17.43 10.36 18.88
C VAL A 138 -18.66 10.93 18.19
N MET A 139 -19.00 10.41 17.01
CA MET A 139 -20.19 10.82 16.28
C MET A 139 -20.74 9.67 15.46
N TYR A 140 -22.04 9.44 15.57
CA TYR A 140 -22.79 8.59 14.66
C TYR A 140 -23.52 9.45 13.64
N LEU A 141 -23.34 9.18 12.35
CA LEU A 141 -24.01 9.86 11.26
C LEU A 141 -24.89 8.85 10.52
N SER A 142 -26.20 8.96 10.70
CA SER A 142 -27.18 8.17 9.99
C SER A 142 -27.60 8.85 8.70
N ASN A 143 -27.58 8.11 7.60
CA ASN A 143 -28.10 8.57 6.33
C ASN A 143 -29.47 7.94 6.11
N ILE A 144 -30.54 8.71 6.34
CA ILE A 144 -31.91 8.22 6.21
C ILE A 144 -32.25 8.06 4.72
N ASN A 145 -31.91 9.05 3.89
CA ASN A 145 -32.08 9.01 2.43
C ASN A 145 -31.06 9.93 1.72
N GLY A 146 -31.06 9.98 0.39
CA GLY A 146 -30.09 10.75 -0.39
C GLY A 146 -30.05 12.27 -0.11
N SER A 147 -31.02 12.83 0.62
CA SER A 147 -31.12 14.25 0.95
C SER A 147 -31.17 14.55 2.45
N LEU A 148 -31.33 13.54 3.31
CA LEU A 148 -31.51 13.69 4.76
C LEU A 148 -30.54 12.79 5.52
N SER A 149 -29.75 13.41 6.40
CA SER A 149 -28.87 12.72 7.35
C SER A 149 -29.03 13.31 8.75
N VAL A 150 -28.83 12.48 9.76
CA VAL A 150 -28.95 12.84 11.19
C VAL A 150 -27.66 12.47 11.89
N ALA A 151 -27.10 13.39 12.67
CA ALA A 151 -25.91 13.15 13.48
C ALA A 151 -26.28 13.05 14.97
N ALA A 152 -25.73 12.06 15.65
CA ALA A 152 -25.77 11.93 17.10
C ALA A 152 -24.34 12.03 17.64
N VAL A 153 -24.11 12.99 18.54
CA VAL A 153 -22.80 13.24 19.16
C VAL A 153 -22.96 13.07 20.67
N PRO A 154 -22.50 11.95 21.26
CA PRO A 154 -22.49 11.80 22.70
C PRO A 154 -21.48 12.77 23.32
N ILE A 155 -21.97 13.72 24.10
CA ILE A 155 -21.15 14.70 24.82
C ILE A 155 -20.69 14.07 26.13
N GLY A 156 -19.40 14.15 26.43
CA GLY A 156 -18.83 13.64 27.69
C GLY A 156 -18.50 12.14 27.70
N ALA A 157 -18.55 11.47 26.54
CA ALA A 157 -18.00 10.12 26.42
C ALA A 157 -16.49 10.16 26.73
N LYS A 158 -16.06 9.27 27.61
CA LYS A 158 -14.65 9.04 27.92
C LYS A 158 -14.27 7.63 27.49
N CYS A 159 -13.05 7.47 27.00
CA CYS A 159 -12.43 6.19 26.78
C CYS A 159 -11.12 6.23 27.55
N ASP A 160 -11.01 5.40 28.59
CA ASP A 160 -9.73 5.10 29.20
C ASP A 160 -9.03 4.06 28.32
N ASP A 161 -7.69 4.10 28.28
CA ASP A 161 -6.87 3.31 27.37
C ASP A 161 -7.25 1.82 27.34
N PHE A 162 -7.18 1.18 26.17
CA PHE A 162 -7.52 -0.23 25.96
C PHE A 162 -6.56 -1.25 26.63
N SER A 163 -5.69 -0.81 27.54
CA SER A 163 -4.58 -1.60 28.09
C SER A 163 -4.85 -2.07 29.52
N ASP A 164 -5.86 -2.92 29.69
CA ASP A 164 -5.92 -3.87 30.83
C ASP A 164 -5.37 -5.26 30.43
N ASP A 165 -4.84 -5.41 29.22
CA ASP A 165 -4.21 -6.66 28.77
C ASP A 165 -2.77 -6.76 29.32
N PRO A 166 -2.46 -7.71 30.23
CA PRO A 166 -1.13 -7.84 30.81
C PRO A 166 -0.04 -8.14 29.76
N ASN A 167 -0.40 -8.62 28.57
CA ASN A 167 0.55 -8.97 27.50
C ASN A 167 1.09 -7.76 26.73
N LEU A 168 0.42 -6.61 26.79
CA LEU A 168 0.88 -5.37 26.13
C LEU A 168 1.78 -4.51 27.03
N ARG A 169 1.91 -4.86 28.32
CA ARG A 169 2.81 -4.18 29.29
C ARG A 169 4.30 -4.51 29.12
N GLU A 170 4.66 -5.58 28.40
CA GLU A 170 6.07 -5.99 28.26
C GLU A 170 6.88 -5.20 27.22
N PHE A 171 6.27 -4.25 26.51
CA PHE A 171 6.96 -3.44 25.47
C PHE A 171 7.07 -1.95 25.80
N ALA A 172 6.85 -1.55 27.06
CA ALA A 172 7.08 -0.18 27.54
C ALA A 172 8.34 -0.10 28.40
#